data_AF-A0A2R6LGG7-F1
#
_entry.id   AF-A0A2R6LGG7-F1
#
_cell.length_a   1.000
_cell.length_b   1.000
_cell.length_c   1.000
_cell.angle_alpha   90.00
_cell.angle_beta   90.00
_cell.angle_gamma   90.00
#
_symmetry.space_group_name_H-M   'P 1'
#
loop_
_entity.id
_entity.type
_entity.pdbx_description
1 polymer ?
#
loop_
_entity_poly.entity_id
_entity_poly.type
_entity_poly.pdbx_seq_one_letter_code
_entity_poly.pdbx_strand_id
1 'polypeptide(L)'
;LGDRPLTFDRPPDLADAYPTHRWMRYLLNLRAPDNAELRPAFADHLCRRWERRHDAALEDVTVYFMAEPTDLDGPESVRRERLHAQACP
;
A
#
# COMPACT_ATOMS: atom_id res chain seq x y z
N LEU A 1 -6.65 -8.02 1.34
CA LEU A 1 -5.74 -7.24 2.22
C LEU A 1 -6.06 -7.63 3.65
N GLY A 2 -5.20 -8.44 4.27
CA GLY A 2 -5.39 -9.03 5.59
C GLY A 2 -5.34 -10.55 5.54
N ASP A 3 -4.51 -11.13 6.42
CA ASP A 3 -4.24 -12.56 6.67
C ASP A 3 -3.03 -13.18 5.95
N ARG A 4 -2.33 -12.44 5.08
CA ARG A 4 -1.00 -12.86 4.56
C ARG A 4 0.13 -12.17 5.34
N PRO A 5 1.29 -12.83 5.54
CA PRO A 5 2.47 -12.18 6.08
C PRO A 5 2.82 -10.90 5.31
N LEU A 6 3.23 -9.85 6.02
CA LEU A 6 3.70 -8.62 5.40
C LEU A 6 5.07 -8.88 4.76
N THR A 7 5.13 -8.84 3.44
CA THR A 7 6.37 -8.84 2.67
C THR A 7 6.34 -7.70 1.63
N PHE A 8 7.53 -7.25 1.24
CA PHE A 8 7.73 -6.29 0.14
C PHE A 8 8.15 -6.98 -1.17
N ASP A 9 8.28 -8.30 -1.16
CA ASP A 9 8.62 -9.07 -2.36
C ASP A 9 7.49 -8.98 -3.38
N ARG A 10 7.86 -9.01 -4.66
CA ARG A 10 6.90 -9.07 -5.75
C ARG A 10 6.09 -10.36 -5.64
N PRO A 11 4.74 -10.30 -5.63
CA PRO A 11 3.93 -11.51 -5.65
C PRO A 11 4.10 -12.26 -6.98
N PRO A 12 3.96 -13.59 -7.01
CA PRO A 12 4.06 -14.38 -8.24
C PRO A 12 3.09 -13.93 -9.33
N ASP A 13 1.87 -13.56 -8.93
CA ASP A 13 0.90 -12.87 -9.77
C ASP A 13 0.61 -11.47 -9.17
N LEU A 14 0.82 -10.42 -9.98
CA LEU A 14 0.57 -9.05 -9.55
C LEU A 14 -0.92 -8.78 -9.30
N ALA A 15 -1.83 -9.50 -9.95
CA ALA A 15 -3.26 -9.38 -9.72
C ALA A 15 -3.63 -9.72 -8.27
N ASP A 16 -2.91 -10.64 -7.62
CA ASP A 16 -3.14 -11.06 -6.23
C ASP A 16 -2.79 -9.97 -5.20
N ALA A 17 -2.09 -8.90 -5.62
CA ALA A 17 -1.86 -7.73 -4.76
C ALA A 17 -3.16 -6.93 -4.55
N TYR A 18 -4.16 -7.08 -5.42
CA TYR A 18 -5.34 -6.24 -5.47
C TYR A 18 -6.63 -7.04 -5.29
N PRO A 19 -7.48 -6.74 -4.28
CA PRO A 19 -8.74 -7.46 -4.10
C PRO A 19 -9.72 -7.34 -5.27
N THR A 20 -9.72 -6.20 -5.96
CA THR A 20 -10.56 -5.92 -7.13
C THR A 20 -9.86 -4.93 -8.06
N HIS A 21 -10.32 -4.82 -9.32
CA HIS A 21 -9.82 -3.79 -10.25
C HIS A 21 -10.04 -2.36 -9.74
N ARG A 22 -11.11 -2.08 -8.99
CA ARG A 22 -11.33 -0.77 -8.36
C ARG A 22 -10.27 -0.47 -7.30
N TRP A 23 -9.91 -1.47 -6.50
CA TRP A 23 -8.79 -1.35 -5.55
C TRP A 23 -7.47 -1.13 -6.26
N MET A 24 -7.20 -1.85 -7.35
CA MET A 24 -6.00 -1.63 -8.16
C MET A 24 -5.89 -0.17 -8.61
N ARG A 25 -6.95 0.38 -9.21
CA ARG A 25 -6.95 1.78 -9.66
C ARG A 25 -6.77 2.77 -8.53
N TYR A 26 -7.49 2.58 -7.43
CA TYR A 26 -7.37 3.45 -6.26
C TYR A 26 -5.94 3.45 -5.70
N LEU A 27 -5.36 2.27 -5.46
CA LEU A 27 -4.02 2.16 -4.86
C LEU A 27 -2.91 2.67 -5.78
N LEU A 28 -3.01 2.46 -7.09
CA LEU A 28 -2.06 3.04 -8.05
C LEU A 28 -2.13 4.58 -8.08
N ASN A 29 -3.34 5.14 -7.93
CA ASN A 29 -3.55 6.58 -7.95
C ASN A 29 -3.04 7.29 -6.68
N LEU A 30 -2.91 6.60 -5.54
CA LEU A 30 -2.38 7.18 -4.29
C LEU A 30 -0.96 7.74 -4.43
N ARG A 31 -0.15 7.21 -5.37
CA ARG A 31 1.20 7.71 -5.61
C ARG A 31 1.20 9.10 -6.27
N ALA A 32 0.17 9.43 -7.03
CA ALA A 32 0.14 10.69 -7.78
C ALA A 32 0.15 11.90 -6.82
N PRO A 33 0.89 12.97 -7.13
CA PRO A 33 0.91 14.19 -6.31
C PRO A 33 -0.49 14.79 -6.13
N ASP A 34 -1.30 14.79 -7.19
CA ASP A 34 -2.66 15.35 -7.21
C ASP A 34 -3.66 14.60 -6.33
N ASN A 35 -3.28 13.43 -5.79
CA ASN A 35 -4.09 12.61 -4.89
C ASN A 35 -3.45 12.48 -3.50
N ALA A 36 -2.50 13.35 -3.14
CA ALA A 36 -1.76 13.25 -1.88
C ALA A 36 -2.68 13.35 -0.65
N GLU A 37 -3.78 14.08 -0.76
CA GLU A 37 -4.83 14.23 0.24
C GLU A 37 -5.60 12.94 0.53
N LEU A 38 -5.58 11.95 -0.38
CA LEU A 38 -6.22 10.65 -0.16
C LEU A 38 -5.40 9.72 0.73
N ARG A 39 -4.09 9.97 0.88
CA ARG A 39 -3.17 9.06 1.59
C ARG A 39 -3.47 8.94 3.10
N PRO A 40 -3.75 10.04 3.84
CA PRO A 40 -4.19 9.94 5.22
C PRO A 40 -5.51 9.17 5.36
N ALA A 41 -6.50 9.48 4.51
CA ALA A 41 -7.80 8.80 4.55
C ALA A 41 -7.69 7.28 4.29
N PHE A 42 -6.74 6.86 3.43
CA PHE A 42 -6.44 5.44 3.24
C PHE A 42 -5.81 4.81 4.47
N ALA A 43 -4.86 5.48 5.12
CA ALA A 43 -4.25 4.97 6.35
C ALA A 43 -5.28 4.88 7.50
N ASP A 44 -6.17 5.86 7.66
CA ASP A 44 -7.25 5.77 8.64
C ASP A 44 -8.19 4.59 8.34
N HIS A 45 -8.46 4.31 7.06
CA HIS A 45 -9.24 3.13 6.67
C HIS A 45 -8.55 1.83 7.12
N LEU A 46 -7.21 1.76 7.04
CA LEU A 46 -6.44 0.61 7.49
C LEU A 46 -6.51 0.44 9.01
N CYS A 47 -6.33 1.51 9.79
CA CYS A 47 -6.50 1.47 11.25
C CYS A 47 -7.89 0.94 11.64
N ARG A 48 -8.96 1.57 11.13
CA ARG A 48 -10.34 1.15 11.42
C ARG A 48 -10.62 -0.29 10.94
N ARG A 49 -10.00 -0.72 9.84
CA ARG A 49 -10.17 -2.09 9.32
C ARG A 49 -9.52 -3.12 10.24
N TRP A 50 -8.35 -2.80 10.77
CA TRP A 50 -7.64 -3.67 11.71
C TRP A 50 -8.46 -3.88 12.99
N GLU A 51 -8.89 -2.80 13.63
CA GLU A 51 -9.74 -2.85 14.83
C GLU A 51 -10.99 -3.71 14.66
N ARG A 52 -11.62 -3.69 13.47
CA ARG A 52 -12.81 -4.49 13.18
C ARG A 52 -12.54 -5.99 13.00
N ARG A 53 -11.28 -6.40 12.77
CA ARG A 53 -10.92 -7.78 12.41
C ARG A 53 -10.03 -8.47 13.45
N HIS A 54 -9.47 -7.72 14.37
CA HIS A 54 -8.49 -8.21 15.34
C HIS A 54 -8.79 -7.63 16.72
N ASP A 55 -8.62 -8.46 17.76
CA ASP A 55 -8.73 -8.05 19.16
C ASP A 55 -7.41 -7.45 19.69
N ALA A 56 -6.64 -6.80 18.81
CA ALA A 56 -5.35 -6.20 19.12
C ALA A 56 -5.32 -4.77 18.57
N ALA A 57 -4.70 -3.85 19.30
CA ALA A 57 -4.48 -2.50 18.83
C ALA A 57 -3.40 -2.48 17.73
N LEU A 58 -3.60 -1.66 16.71
CA LEU A 58 -2.55 -1.29 15.77
C LEU A 58 -2.03 0.08 16.20
N GLU A 59 -0.73 0.23 16.39
CA GLU A 59 -0.15 1.49 16.89
C GLU A 59 0.10 2.47 15.74
N ASP A 60 0.64 1.99 14.62
CA ASP A 60 1.02 2.83 13.48
C ASP A 60 0.77 2.14 12.15
N VAL A 61 0.51 2.95 11.13
CA VAL A 61 0.42 2.52 9.73
C VAL A 61 1.43 3.31 8.91
N THR A 62 2.26 2.60 8.15
CA THR A 62 3.08 3.18 7.08
C THR A 62 2.69 2.58 5.74
N VAL A 63 2.35 3.44 4.78
CA VAL A 63 1.97 3.06 3.42
C VAL A 63 3.15 3.27 2.48
N TYR A 64 3.54 2.20 1.80
CA TYR A 64 4.57 2.21 0.76
C TYR A 64 3.97 1.89 -0.61
N PHE A 65 4.51 2.52 -1.65
CA PHE A 65 4.36 2.15 -3.04
C PHE A 65 5.63 1.45 -3.52
N MET A 66 5.51 0.26 -4.08
CA MET A 66 6.63 -0.48 -4.65
C MET A 66 6.69 -0.16 -6.15
N ALA A 67 7.68 0.63 -6.56
CA ALA A 67 7.86 1.05 -7.95
C ALA A 67 8.97 0.25 -8.63
N GLU A 68 8.63 -0.42 -9.72
CA GLU A 68 9.59 -1.07 -10.63
C GLU A 68 9.60 -0.26 -11.93
N PRO A 69 10.43 0.80 -12.03
CA PRO A 69 10.51 1.60 -13.24
C PRO A 69 11.08 0.76 -14.39
N THR A 70 10.48 0.90 -15.57
CA THR A 70 11.06 0.35 -16.81
C THR A 70 12.22 1.25 -17.23
N ASP A 71 13.44 0.73 -17.09
CA ASP A 71 14.66 1.31 -17.62
C ASP A 71 15.18 0.37 -18.71
N LEU A 72 15.31 0.88 -19.94
CA LEU A 72 15.75 0.06 -21.08
C LEU A 72 17.28 -0.07 -21.14
N ASP A 73 17.99 0.80 -20.45
CA ASP A 73 19.45 0.90 -20.47
C ASP A 73 20.09 0.47 -19.13
N GLY A 74 19.25 0.22 -18.11
CA GLY A 74 19.66 -0.08 -16.74
C GLY A 74 19.23 -1.47 -16.26
N PRO A 75 19.77 -1.92 -15.12
CA PRO A 75 19.28 -3.12 -14.47
C PRO A 75 17.86 -2.91 -13.93
N GLU A 76 17.11 -4.00 -13.82
CA GLU A 76 15.82 -4.00 -13.11
C GLU A 76 16.03 -3.51 -11.67
N SER A 77 15.17 -2.59 -11.23
CA SER A 77 15.25 -2.02 -9.89
C SER A 77 13.87 -1.93 -9.26
N VAL A 78 13.80 -2.23 -7.97
CA VAL A 78 12.60 -2.01 -7.16
C VAL A 78 12.87 -0.87 -6.18
N ARG A 79 12.03 0.15 -6.23
CA ARG A 79 12.09 1.31 -5.34
C ARG A 79 10.91 1.27 -4.38
N ARG A 80 11.19 1.42 -3.09
CA ARG A 80 10.18 1.55 -2.05
C ARG A 80 9.94 3.02 -1.76
N GLU A 81 8.80 3.53 -2.22
CA GLU A 81 8.40 4.92 -2.05
C GLU A 81 7.43 5.04 -0.87
N ARG A 82 7.80 5.76 0.19
CA ARG A 82 6.90 6.01 1.33
C ARG A 82 5.85 7.04 0.93
N LEU A 83 4.58 6.66 0.91
CA LEU A 83 3.48 7.56 0.59
C LEU A 83 2.99 8.34 1.83
N HIS A 84 2.86 7.64 2.96
CA HIS A 84 2.33 8.21 4.21
C HIS A 84 2.71 7.37 5.42
N ALA A 85 2.76 7.98 6.60
CA ALA A 85 2.90 7.31 7.88
C ALA A 85 2.11 8.08 8.94
N GLN A 86 1.41 7.37 9.82
CA GLN A 86 0.66 7.95 10.94
C GLN A 86 0.45 6.92 12.06
N ALA A 87 0.22 7.42 13.27
CA ALA A 87 -0.29 6.64 14.39
C ALA A 87 -1.80 6.39 14.22
N CYS A 88 -2.27 5.22 14.64
CA CYS A 88 -3.69 4.93 14.74
C CYS A 88 -4.28 5.54 16.03
N PRO A 89 -5.57 5.92 16.01
CA PRO A 89 -6.25 6.50 17.17
C PRO A 89 -6.55 5.51 18.30
#